data_AF-A0A2I0KAX3-F1
#
_entry.id   AF-A0A2I0KAX3-F1
#
_cell.length_a   1.000
_cell.length_b   1.000
_cell.length_c   1.000
_cell.angle_alpha   90.00
_cell.angle_beta   90.00
_cell.angle_gamma   90.00
#
_symmetry.space_group_name_H-M   'P 1'
#
loop_
_entity.id
_entity.type
_entity.pdbx_description
1 polymer ?
#
loop_
_entity_poly.entity_id
_entity_poly.type
_entity_poly.pdbx_seq_one_letter_code
_entity_poly.pdbx_strand_id
1 'polypeptide(L)'
;MGTAQDRLKFNVGGRIFETTKTTLASAGSSSFFSALLADRWDFQQHNSGTDEIFIDRDLECFGILLNLLRTGHLCVPDSIPKDSVCEESEFYGLQGHLRAAVRGNLNGNLLRFSHSVTSHASGKGNMIRASPTGGFCVAHGKVVHTYDDWNIVGYPPICLNKNSRIYDILWCDSRNVMISTSNNIGLFNSVTGELSQWFSGIFQSPGRVLHKALCMNSNNEVFSSASSETTGESAGVAVWDPIKSVLKRAIDWEFRMVTKLQWLSWMNCLFAFVIKANGGYKFSFVDHRTKNATINSVDFDSWKVRVVDMAANETRNKICLIDEHFNVGILDHRVPNWTAFWKSQKLVGQKDNNTPKSIHCHGGQLYACTRSNVHVFSGSDRILTSKFQASGGRGGSICDMSIGGDRLFTLHNDPDVVNVWESPRT
;
A
#
# COMPACT_ATOMS: atom_id res chain seq x y z
N MET A 1 16.39 22.89 20.82
CA MET A 1 16.71 24.28 20.46
C MET A 1 17.94 24.26 19.55
N GLY A 2 17.83 24.77 18.33
CA GLY A 2 18.95 24.81 17.36
C GLY A 2 19.93 25.95 17.67
N THR A 3 21.21 25.72 17.49
CA THR A 3 22.29 26.72 17.63
C THR A 3 22.28 27.70 16.45
N ALA A 4 22.99 28.84 16.55
CA ALA A 4 23.02 29.87 15.49
C ALA A 4 23.49 29.38 14.10
N GLN A 5 24.19 28.24 14.03
CA GLN A 5 24.60 27.58 12.78
C GLN A 5 23.49 26.73 12.10
N ASP A 6 22.33 26.58 12.74
CA ASP A 6 21.20 25.78 12.21
C ASP A 6 20.17 26.63 11.46
N ARG A 7 20.33 27.96 11.41
CA ARG A 7 19.35 28.90 10.80
C ARG A 7 19.63 29.11 9.32
N LEU A 8 18.55 29.16 8.53
CA LEU A 8 18.54 29.44 7.10
C LEU A 8 17.50 30.52 6.78
N LYS A 9 17.82 31.36 5.80
CA LYS A 9 16.92 32.42 5.30
C LYS A 9 16.49 32.09 3.88
N PHE A 10 15.18 32.06 3.65
CA PHE A 10 14.57 31.94 2.34
C PHE A 10 13.89 33.25 1.98
N ASN A 11 14.16 33.78 0.80
CA ASN A 11 13.35 34.84 0.23
C ASN A 11 12.37 34.23 -0.76
N VAL A 12 11.09 34.17 -0.37
CA VAL A 12 10.03 33.58 -1.19
C VAL A 12 9.15 34.70 -1.69
N GLY A 13 9.11 34.90 -3.01
CA GLY A 13 8.30 35.96 -3.63
C GLY A 13 8.58 37.38 -3.12
N GLY A 14 9.80 37.64 -2.62
CA GLY A 14 10.20 38.94 -2.05
C GLY A 14 10.12 39.03 -0.52
N ARG A 15 9.61 38.02 0.18
CA ARG A 15 9.53 38.00 1.65
C ARG A 15 10.56 37.05 2.25
N ILE A 16 11.31 37.55 3.24
CA ILE A 16 12.28 36.73 3.98
C ILE A 16 11.58 35.91 5.06
N PHE A 17 11.72 34.59 4.95
CA PHE A 17 11.36 33.59 5.95
C PHE A 17 12.62 33.02 6.56
N GLU A 18 12.62 32.86 7.88
CA GLU A 18 13.74 32.25 8.58
C GLU A 18 13.31 30.95 9.25
N THR A 19 14.08 29.88 9.07
CA THR A 19 13.78 28.56 9.61
C THR A 19 15.06 27.81 9.97
N THR A 20 14.93 26.59 10.48
CA THR A 20 16.07 25.75 10.86
C THR A 20 16.23 24.56 9.92
N LYS A 21 17.46 24.03 9.76
CA LYS A 21 17.67 22.78 8.99
C LYS A 21 16.85 21.64 9.58
N THR A 22 16.72 21.60 10.90
CA THR A 22 15.86 20.65 11.62
C THR A 22 14.39 20.70 11.20
N THR A 23 13.83 21.90 10.96
CA THR A 23 12.45 22.04 10.45
C THR A 23 12.34 21.57 9.01
N LEU A 24 13.35 21.85 8.18
CA LEU A 24 13.34 21.39 6.78
C LEU A 24 13.54 19.87 6.67
N ALA A 25 14.32 19.27 7.56
CA ALA A 25 14.52 17.83 7.61
C ALA A 25 13.21 17.06 7.86
N SER A 26 12.21 17.68 8.52
CA SER A 26 10.90 17.04 8.70
C SER A 26 10.13 16.90 7.39
N ALA A 27 10.46 17.66 6.35
CA ALA A 27 9.83 17.55 5.02
C ALA A 27 10.09 16.21 4.32
N GLY A 28 11.08 15.44 4.76
CA GLY A 28 11.44 14.14 4.17
C GLY A 28 12.43 14.23 3.01
N SER A 29 13.05 13.11 2.68
CA SER A 29 14.18 13.01 1.73
C SER A 29 13.83 13.29 0.28
N SER A 30 12.56 13.15 -0.11
CA SER A 30 12.07 13.45 -1.47
C SER A 30 11.61 14.90 -1.64
N SER A 31 11.70 15.74 -0.60
CA SER A 31 11.25 17.14 -0.67
C SER A 31 12.25 18.03 -1.40
N PHE A 32 11.74 19.16 -1.92
CA PHE A 32 12.55 20.23 -2.50
C PHE A 32 13.70 20.65 -1.58
N PHE A 33 13.42 20.75 -0.27
CA PHE A 33 14.40 21.17 0.73
C PHE A 33 15.54 20.17 0.90
N SER A 34 15.29 18.87 0.77
CA SER A 34 16.36 17.87 0.86
C SER A 34 17.35 17.97 -0.29
N ALA A 35 16.87 18.16 -1.52
CA ALA A 35 17.73 18.39 -2.67
C ALA A 35 18.55 19.69 -2.51
N LEU A 36 17.88 20.77 -2.09
CA LEU A 36 18.51 22.07 -1.86
C LEU A 36 19.59 22.05 -0.77
N LEU A 37 19.41 21.24 0.28
CA LEU A 37 20.38 21.10 1.37
C LEU A 37 21.53 20.16 1.01
N ALA A 38 21.27 19.12 0.20
CA ALA A 38 22.31 18.19 -0.27
C ALA A 38 23.37 18.93 -1.10
N ASP A 39 22.95 19.76 -2.04
CA ASP A 39 23.85 20.56 -2.89
C ASP A 39 24.68 21.58 -2.11
N ARG A 40 24.29 21.95 -0.89
CA ARG A 40 24.98 22.96 -0.07
C ARG A 40 25.90 22.35 0.98
N TRP A 41 25.72 21.09 1.36
CA TRP A 41 26.57 20.44 2.38
C TRP A 41 28.01 20.27 1.88
N ASP A 42 28.20 20.05 0.59
CA ASP A 42 29.53 19.95 -0.03
C ASP A 42 30.29 21.30 -0.10
N PHE A 43 29.58 22.44 -0.05
CA PHE A 43 30.20 23.77 -0.16
C PHE A 43 30.44 24.46 1.21
N GLN A 44 29.90 23.94 2.32
CA GLN A 44 30.00 24.59 3.63
C GLN A 44 31.38 24.50 4.33
N GLN A 45 32.43 23.97 3.68
CA GLN A 45 33.81 24.17 4.18
C GLN A 45 34.37 25.58 3.91
N HIS A 46 33.73 26.39 3.04
CA HIS A 46 34.21 27.74 2.73
C HIS A 46 33.04 28.73 2.58
N ASN A 47 32.55 29.28 3.69
CA ASN A 47 32.34 30.73 3.88
C ASN A 47 31.37 31.02 5.02
N SER A 48 31.80 31.95 5.87
CA SER A 48 31.04 32.56 6.95
C SER A 48 30.11 33.65 6.38
N GLY A 49 28.84 33.33 6.14
CA GLY A 49 27.83 34.30 5.73
C GLY A 49 26.50 33.61 5.46
N THR A 50 25.43 34.04 6.12
CA THR A 50 24.06 33.52 5.92
C THR A 50 23.54 33.98 4.56
N ASP A 51 23.92 33.29 3.50
CA ASP A 51 23.39 33.53 2.15
C ASP A 51 21.89 33.20 2.12
N GLU A 52 21.11 34.20 1.76
CA GLU A 52 19.67 34.11 1.53
C GLU A 52 19.40 33.26 0.29
N ILE A 53 18.46 32.32 0.39
CA ILE A 53 18.05 31.48 -0.73
C ILE A 53 16.76 32.03 -1.33
N PHE A 54 16.83 32.54 -2.55
CA PHE A 54 15.65 33.01 -3.27
C PHE A 54 14.85 31.85 -3.86
N ILE A 55 13.52 31.88 -3.69
CA ILE A 55 12.55 30.94 -4.24
C ILE A 55 11.45 31.76 -4.91
N ASP A 56 11.33 31.64 -6.22
CA ASP A 56 10.35 32.38 -7.02
C ASP A 56 8.97 31.70 -6.99
N ARG A 57 8.32 31.72 -5.82
CA ARG A 57 7.03 31.06 -5.54
C ARG A 57 6.14 31.91 -4.64
N ASP A 58 4.92 31.45 -4.41
CA ASP A 58 3.93 32.14 -3.59
C ASP A 58 4.32 32.19 -2.10
N LEU A 59 4.42 33.40 -1.57
CA LEU A 59 4.87 33.66 -0.20
C LEU A 59 3.82 33.26 0.85
N GLU A 60 2.52 33.34 0.55
CA GLU A 60 1.45 33.07 1.52
C GLU A 60 1.31 31.57 1.76
N CYS A 61 1.25 30.81 0.67
CA CYS A 61 1.20 29.35 0.68
C CYS A 61 2.48 28.76 1.29
N PHE A 62 3.66 29.30 0.98
CA PHE A 62 4.90 28.89 1.62
C PHE A 62 4.86 29.07 3.14
N GLY A 63 4.33 30.21 3.62
CA GLY A 63 4.15 30.45 5.05
C GLY A 63 3.28 29.40 5.75
N ILE A 64 2.18 28.99 5.11
CA ILE A 64 1.30 27.93 5.60
C ILE A 64 2.05 26.59 5.69
N LEU A 65 2.72 26.19 4.60
CA LEU A 65 3.43 24.92 4.53
C LEU A 65 4.62 24.87 5.49
N LEU A 66 5.32 25.99 5.69
CA LEU A 66 6.39 26.09 6.67
C LEU A 66 5.86 25.95 8.11
N ASN A 67 4.71 26.55 8.40
CA ASN A 67 4.08 26.38 9.72
C ASN A 67 3.56 24.96 9.93
N LEU A 68 3.07 24.31 8.87
CA LEU A 68 2.75 22.89 8.90
C LEU A 68 3.97 22.06 9.29
N LEU A 69 5.15 22.31 8.70
CA LEU A 69 6.39 21.60 9.08
C LEU A 69 6.83 21.85 10.52
N ARG A 70 6.59 23.05 11.05
CA ARG A 70 6.95 23.43 12.41
C ARG A 70 6.04 22.82 13.47
N THR A 71 4.74 22.75 13.18
CA THR A 71 3.71 22.45 14.18
C THR A 71 3.00 21.12 13.96
N GLY A 72 3.04 20.57 12.74
CA GLY A 72 2.20 19.46 12.31
C GLY A 72 0.73 19.85 12.08
N HIS A 73 0.36 21.11 12.31
CA HIS A 73 -1.01 21.60 12.16
C HIS A 73 -1.15 22.46 10.91
N LEU A 74 -2.18 22.16 10.12
CA LEU A 74 -2.54 22.93 8.94
C LEU A 74 -3.57 23.99 9.31
N CYS A 75 -3.19 25.26 9.16
CA CYS A 75 -4.07 26.42 9.30
C CYS A 75 -4.07 27.19 7.99
N VAL A 76 -5.14 27.05 7.20
CA VAL A 76 -5.33 27.80 5.94
C VAL A 76 -6.34 28.91 6.20
N PRO A 77 -5.96 30.20 6.07
CA PRO A 77 -6.90 31.31 6.12
C PRO A 77 -7.96 31.19 5.03
N ASP A 78 -9.20 31.61 5.31
CA ASP A 78 -10.32 31.54 4.36
C ASP A 78 -10.08 32.35 3.06
N SER A 79 -9.18 33.33 3.11
CA SER A 79 -8.79 34.15 1.95
C SER A 79 -7.93 33.39 0.93
N ILE A 80 -7.33 32.27 1.31
CA ILE A 80 -6.40 31.52 0.46
C ILE A 80 -7.11 30.29 -0.10
N PRO A 81 -7.21 30.15 -1.45
CA PRO A 81 -7.77 28.97 -2.06
C PRO A 81 -7.00 27.71 -1.64
N LYS A 82 -7.73 26.66 -1.24
CA LYS A 82 -7.12 25.38 -0.83
C LYS A 82 -6.31 24.73 -1.96
N ASP A 83 -6.74 24.91 -3.20
CA ASP A 83 -6.06 24.37 -4.38
C ASP A 83 -4.66 24.98 -4.54
N SER A 84 -4.49 26.29 -4.26
CA SER A 84 -3.17 26.95 -4.28
C SER A 84 -2.21 26.36 -3.25
N VAL A 85 -2.70 26.02 -2.05
CA VAL A 85 -1.88 25.34 -1.04
C VAL A 85 -1.53 23.92 -1.48
N CYS A 86 -2.45 23.23 -2.17
CA CYS A 86 -2.18 21.90 -2.72
C CYS A 86 -1.09 21.95 -3.79
N GLU A 87 -1.21 22.86 -4.77
CA GLU A 87 -0.23 23.09 -5.84
C GLU A 87 1.17 23.41 -5.28
N GLU A 88 1.28 24.33 -4.33
CA GLU A 88 2.55 24.63 -3.68
C GLU A 88 3.09 23.44 -2.89
N SER A 89 2.21 22.65 -2.24
CA SER A 89 2.66 21.43 -1.55
C SER A 89 3.25 20.41 -2.52
N GLU A 90 2.81 20.37 -3.78
CA GLU A 90 3.42 19.52 -4.81
C GLU A 90 4.82 20.01 -5.15
N PHE A 91 4.97 21.32 -5.38
CA PHE A 91 6.26 21.95 -5.69
C PHE A 91 7.32 21.67 -4.60
N TYR A 92 6.95 21.83 -3.32
CA TYR A 92 7.88 21.60 -2.21
C TYR A 92 8.04 20.11 -1.84
N GLY A 93 7.25 19.21 -2.42
CA GLY A 93 7.23 17.78 -2.07
C GLY A 93 6.62 17.50 -0.69
N LEU A 94 5.63 18.29 -0.28
CA LEU A 94 4.94 18.25 1.01
C LEU A 94 3.52 17.68 0.98
N GLN A 95 3.05 17.16 -0.16
CA GLN A 95 1.69 16.58 -0.31
C GLN A 95 1.35 15.56 0.79
N GLY A 96 2.31 14.71 1.19
CA GLY A 96 2.12 13.72 2.26
C GLY A 96 1.84 14.37 3.62
N HIS A 97 2.56 15.44 3.94
CA HIS A 97 2.35 16.23 5.16
C HIS A 97 1.00 16.95 5.14
N LEU A 98 0.69 17.61 4.02
CA LEU A 98 -0.56 18.32 3.84
C LEU A 98 -1.74 17.37 4.04
N ARG A 99 -1.70 16.20 3.41
CA ARG A 99 -2.72 15.17 3.52
C ARG A 99 -2.87 14.63 4.94
N ALA A 100 -1.77 14.24 5.58
CA ALA A 100 -1.79 13.77 6.96
C ALA A 100 -2.41 14.82 7.89
N ALA A 101 -2.15 16.11 7.62
CA ALA A 101 -2.75 17.20 8.37
C ALA A 101 -4.22 17.47 8.01
N VAL A 102 -4.68 17.22 6.78
CA VAL A 102 -6.10 17.38 6.41
C VAL A 102 -6.96 16.21 6.92
N ARG A 103 -6.48 14.98 6.75
CA ARG A 103 -7.29 13.76 6.90
C ARG A 103 -6.92 12.87 8.09
N GLY A 104 -5.70 13.01 8.61
CA GLY A 104 -5.19 12.16 9.69
C GLY A 104 -4.91 10.72 9.25
N ASN A 105 -4.71 9.85 10.24
CA ASN A 105 -4.52 8.42 10.00
C ASN A 105 -5.86 7.69 9.96
N LEU A 106 -5.97 6.68 9.10
CA LEU A 106 -7.15 5.83 9.05
C LEU A 106 -7.38 5.13 10.40
N ASN A 107 -8.53 5.41 11.03
CA ASN A 107 -8.99 4.71 12.21
C ASN A 107 -10.23 3.87 11.89
N GLY A 108 -10.07 2.55 11.92
CA GLY A 108 -11.12 1.60 11.60
C GLY A 108 -12.36 1.69 12.49
N ASN A 109 -12.22 2.20 13.72
CA ASN A 109 -13.34 2.33 14.65
C ASN A 109 -14.21 3.55 14.38
N LEU A 110 -13.70 4.50 13.59
CA LEU A 110 -14.39 5.74 13.24
C LEU A 110 -14.76 5.80 11.75
N LEU A 111 -14.54 4.71 11.01
CA LEU A 111 -14.82 4.62 9.58
C LEU A 111 -16.26 5.05 9.25
N ARG A 112 -16.37 5.95 8.28
CA ARG A 112 -17.63 6.40 7.68
C ARG A 112 -17.59 6.18 6.18
N PHE A 113 -18.76 5.86 5.63
CA PHE A 113 -18.96 5.91 4.18
C PHE A 113 -18.81 7.35 3.72
N SER A 114 -17.95 7.58 2.74
CA SER A 114 -17.74 8.90 2.14
C SER A 114 -18.61 9.04 0.89
N HIS A 115 -18.32 8.25 -0.15
CA HIS A 115 -19.04 8.25 -1.42
C HIS A 115 -18.76 6.96 -2.21
N SER A 116 -19.50 6.77 -3.31
CA SER A 116 -19.28 5.68 -4.26
C SER A 116 -18.71 6.23 -5.56
N VAL A 117 -17.80 5.48 -6.17
CA VAL A 117 -17.20 5.76 -7.47
C VAL A 117 -17.64 4.67 -8.43
N THR A 118 -18.32 5.05 -9.50
CA THR A 118 -18.71 4.12 -10.58
C THR A 118 -17.63 4.10 -11.65
N SER A 119 -17.14 2.92 -11.99
CA SER A 119 -16.35 2.74 -13.20
C SER A 119 -17.30 2.69 -14.40
N HIS A 120 -17.03 3.48 -15.44
CA HIS A 120 -17.76 3.40 -16.72
C HIS A 120 -17.25 2.24 -17.61
N ALA A 121 -16.54 1.27 -17.05
CA ALA A 121 -16.04 0.11 -17.79
C ALA A 121 -17.18 -0.80 -18.25
N SER A 122 -17.00 -1.43 -19.42
CA SER A 122 -17.97 -2.37 -20.01
C SER A 122 -17.98 -3.77 -19.38
N GLY A 123 -17.07 -4.05 -18.44
CA GLY A 123 -16.95 -5.33 -17.74
C GLY A 123 -16.81 -5.14 -16.24
N LYS A 124 -17.02 -6.20 -15.46
CA LYS A 124 -16.98 -6.14 -13.98
C LYS A 124 -15.55 -5.97 -13.45
N GLY A 125 -15.41 -5.14 -12.42
CA GLY A 125 -14.19 -4.99 -11.65
C GLY A 125 -13.80 -6.32 -10.99
N ASN A 126 -12.54 -6.72 -11.15
CA ASN A 126 -12.04 -7.98 -10.61
C ASN A 126 -11.09 -7.79 -9.43
N MET A 127 -10.46 -6.62 -9.33
CA MET A 127 -9.41 -6.35 -8.35
C MET A 127 -9.29 -4.85 -8.08
N ILE A 128 -8.99 -4.49 -6.83
CA ILE A 128 -8.68 -3.12 -6.41
C ILE A 128 -7.37 -3.05 -5.64
N ARG A 129 -6.57 -2.01 -5.88
CA ARG A 129 -5.32 -1.75 -5.16
C ARG A 129 -5.24 -0.29 -4.77
N ALA A 130 -5.21 -0.03 -3.47
CA ALA A 130 -5.03 1.30 -2.92
C ALA A 130 -3.58 1.74 -3.10
N SER A 131 -3.39 3.00 -3.49
CA SER A 131 -2.11 3.67 -3.45
C SER A 131 -1.71 3.93 -1.99
N PRO A 132 -0.41 3.88 -1.64
CA PRO A 132 0.08 4.28 -0.32
C PRO A 132 -0.34 5.69 0.08
N THR A 133 -0.67 6.54 -0.87
CA THR A 133 -1.08 7.93 -0.60
C THR A 133 -2.58 8.05 -0.33
N GLY A 134 -3.44 7.13 -0.78
CA GLY A 134 -4.91 7.22 -0.61
C GLY A 134 -5.70 7.42 -1.90
N GLY A 135 -5.04 7.26 -3.05
CA GLY A 135 -5.69 6.98 -4.34
C GLY A 135 -5.89 5.48 -4.51
N PHE A 136 -6.36 5.03 -5.67
CA PHE A 136 -6.50 3.60 -5.94
C PHE A 136 -6.56 3.31 -7.44
N CYS A 137 -6.43 2.04 -7.79
CA CYS A 137 -6.73 1.56 -9.13
C CYS A 137 -7.65 0.33 -9.09
N VAL A 138 -8.45 0.17 -10.14
CA VAL A 138 -9.35 -0.96 -10.33
C VAL A 138 -9.07 -1.62 -11.68
N ALA A 139 -8.96 -2.94 -11.68
CA ALA A 139 -8.82 -3.73 -12.90
C ALA A 139 -10.19 -4.23 -13.38
N HIS A 140 -10.59 -3.79 -14.58
CA HIS A 140 -11.78 -4.24 -15.31
C HIS A 140 -11.35 -5.07 -16.51
N GLY A 141 -11.19 -6.38 -16.29
CA GLY A 141 -10.67 -7.30 -17.30
C GLY A 141 -9.22 -6.99 -17.71
N LYS A 142 -9.06 -6.24 -18.81
CA LYS A 142 -7.77 -5.83 -19.41
C LYS A 142 -7.50 -4.33 -19.32
N VAL A 143 -8.42 -3.59 -18.72
CA VAL A 143 -8.34 -2.14 -18.53
C VAL A 143 -8.09 -1.89 -17.07
N VAL A 144 -7.19 -0.96 -16.75
CA VAL A 144 -6.99 -0.48 -15.38
C VAL A 144 -7.37 0.98 -15.32
N HIS A 145 -8.32 1.29 -14.44
CA HIS A 145 -8.69 2.65 -14.10
C HIS A 145 -7.94 3.07 -12.84
N THR A 146 -7.20 4.17 -12.92
CA THR A 146 -6.47 4.77 -11.81
C THR A 146 -7.19 6.04 -11.38
N TYR A 147 -7.18 6.30 -10.07
CA TYR A 147 -7.83 7.45 -9.47
C TYR A 147 -6.83 8.20 -8.62
N ASP A 148 -6.89 9.53 -8.70
CA ASP A 148 -6.09 10.39 -7.85
C ASP A 148 -6.41 10.16 -6.38
N ASP A 149 -5.55 10.70 -5.53
CA ASP A 149 -5.57 10.48 -4.11
C ASP A 149 -6.19 11.64 -3.31
N TRP A 150 -6.54 12.73 -3.97
CA TRP A 150 -7.15 13.91 -3.39
C TRP A 150 -8.66 13.92 -3.64
N ASN A 151 -9.05 14.16 -4.88
CA ASN A 151 -10.43 14.31 -5.33
C ASN A 151 -11.05 13.00 -5.83
N ILE A 152 -10.27 11.90 -5.89
CA ILE A 152 -10.71 10.62 -6.44
C ILE A 152 -11.20 10.78 -7.89
N VAL A 153 -10.51 11.62 -8.67
CA VAL A 153 -10.79 11.79 -10.10
C VAL A 153 -10.07 10.69 -10.89
N GLY A 154 -10.80 10.07 -11.81
CA GLY A 154 -10.23 9.04 -12.68
C GLY A 154 -9.29 9.64 -13.72
N TYR A 155 -8.12 9.03 -13.87
CA TYR A 155 -7.18 9.31 -14.94
C TYR A 155 -7.51 8.52 -16.22
N PRO A 156 -6.91 8.88 -17.37
CA PRO A 156 -6.92 8.04 -18.56
C PRO A 156 -6.62 6.56 -18.25
N PRO A 157 -7.42 5.63 -18.77
CA PRO A 157 -7.27 4.22 -18.42
C PRO A 157 -6.05 3.58 -19.07
N ILE A 158 -5.35 2.72 -18.33
CA ILE A 158 -4.30 1.86 -18.88
C ILE A 158 -4.97 0.72 -19.65
N CYS A 159 -4.77 0.68 -20.96
CA CYS A 159 -5.37 -0.31 -21.85
C CYS A 159 -4.35 -1.37 -22.27
N LEU A 160 -4.53 -2.62 -21.84
CA LEU A 160 -3.64 -3.72 -22.21
C LEU A 160 -4.06 -4.40 -23.53
N ASN A 161 -3.11 -5.11 -24.14
CA ASN A 161 -3.32 -5.90 -25.35
C ASN A 161 -4.49 -6.89 -25.22
N LYS A 162 -5.14 -7.22 -26.34
CA LYS A 162 -6.39 -8.00 -26.38
C LYS A 162 -6.34 -9.35 -25.64
N ASN A 163 -5.16 -9.97 -25.49
CA ASN A 163 -4.99 -11.30 -24.86
C ASN A 163 -4.32 -11.24 -23.47
N SER A 164 -4.19 -10.06 -22.87
CA SER A 164 -3.56 -9.90 -21.56
C SER A 164 -4.59 -10.05 -20.43
N ARG A 165 -4.44 -11.08 -19.59
CA ARG A 165 -5.14 -11.20 -18.32
C ARG A 165 -4.30 -10.55 -17.23
N ILE A 166 -4.89 -9.70 -16.39
CA ILE A 166 -4.22 -9.12 -15.22
C ILE A 166 -4.26 -10.12 -14.06
N TYR A 167 -3.12 -10.32 -13.40
CA TYR A 167 -3.02 -11.13 -12.20
C TYR A 167 -2.89 -10.32 -10.93
N ASP A 168 -2.08 -9.26 -10.94
CA ASP A 168 -1.92 -8.36 -9.79
C ASP A 168 -1.41 -7.00 -10.24
N ILE A 169 -1.61 -5.99 -9.39
CA ILE A 169 -1.14 -4.62 -9.57
C ILE A 169 -0.45 -4.17 -8.29
N LEU A 170 0.71 -3.53 -8.44
CA LEU A 170 1.50 -3.01 -7.33
C LEU A 170 1.82 -1.53 -7.60
N TRP A 171 1.51 -0.68 -6.63
CA TRP A 171 1.97 0.71 -6.64
C TRP A 171 3.46 0.75 -6.29
N CYS A 172 4.30 1.22 -7.22
CA CYS A 172 5.73 1.43 -7.00
C CYS A 172 5.99 2.77 -6.32
N ASP A 173 5.20 3.78 -6.69
CA ASP A 173 5.21 5.12 -6.09
C ASP A 173 3.84 5.80 -6.37
N SER A 174 3.75 7.12 -6.20
CA SER A 174 2.51 7.88 -6.42
C SER A 174 2.06 7.97 -7.89
N ARG A 175 2.96 7.74 -8.85
CA ARG A 175 2.73 7.92 -10.29
C ARG A 175 2.98 6.66 -11.12
N ASN A 176 3.57 5.61 -10.55
CA ASN A 176 3.94 4.42 -11.28
C ASN A 176 3.30 3.18 -10.66
N VAL A 177 2.67 2.37 -11.53
CA VAL A 177 2.09 1.08 -11.18
C VAL A 177 2.75 -0.02 -12.00
N MET A 178 3.09 -1.12 -11.34
CA MET A 178 3.58 -2.33 -11.97
C MET A 178 2.43 -3.32 -12.11
N ILE A 179 2.16 -3.75 -13.34
CA ILE A 179 1.04 -4.62 -13.68
C ILE A 179 1.60 -5.96 -14.14
N SER A 180 1.21 -7.03 -13.43
CA SER A 180 1.52 -8.39 -13.83
C SER A 180 0.42 -8.95 -14.72
N THR A 181 0.80 -9.45 -15.90
CA THR A 181 -0.13 -10.00 -16.88
C THR A 181 0.17 -11.45 -17.22
N SER A 182 -0.68 -12.09 -18.02
CA SER A 182 -0.39 -13.38 -18.65
C SER A 182 0.93 -13.40 -19.41
N ASN A 183 1.29 -12.32 -20.09
CA ASN A 183 2.42 -12.30 -21.02
C ASN A 183 3.71 -11.86 -20.35
N ASN A 184 3.65 -10.77 -19.56
CA ASN A 184 4.82 -10.16 -18.96
C ASN A 184 4.42 -9.23 -17.80
N ILE A 185 5.40 -8.68 -17.09
CA ILE A 185 5.22 -7.59 -16.13
C ILE A 185 5.64 -6.27 -16.77
N GLY A 186 4.84 -5.22 -16.62
CA GLY A 186 5.12 -3.89 -17.16
C GLY A 186 4.99 -2.80 -16.12
N LEU A 187 5.79 -1.74 -16.26
CA LEU A 187 5.68 -0.49 -15.51
C LEU A 187 4.87 0.51 -16.33
N PHE A 188 3.85 1.08 -15.72
CA PHE A 188 2.94 2.04 -16.35
C PHE A 188 2.84 3.30 -15.50
N ASN A 189 2.69 4.43 -16.17
CA ASN A 189 2.35 5.68 -15.51
C ASN A 189 0.85 5.68 -15.16
N SER A 190 0.52 5.87 -13.89
CA SER A 190 -0.85 5.86 -13.39
C SER A 190 -1.66 7.08 -13.81
N VAL A 191 -1.01 8.18 -14.22
CA VAL A 191 -1.66 9.43 -14.60
C VAL A 191 -1.90 9.50 -16.11
N THR A 192 -0.90 9.15 -16.92
CA THR A 192 -1.03 9.19 -18.39
C THR A 192 -1.61 7.92 -18.97
N GLY A 193 -1.55 6.81 -18.23
CA GLY A 193 -1.95 5.48 -18.70
C GLY A 193 -0.92 4.81 -19.63
N GLU A 194 0.21 5.47 -19.87
CA GLU A 194 1.23 5.02 -20.81
C GLU A 194 2.13 3.94 -20.20
N LEU A 195 2.53 2.99 -21.05
CA LEU A 195 3.57 2.03 -20.72
C LEU A 195 4.92 2.74 -20.69
N SER A 196 5.59 2.70 -19.54
CA SER A 196 6.97 3.16 -19.42
C SER A 196 7.93 2.10 -19.95
N GLN A 197 7.83 0.87 -19.43
CA GLN A 197 8.73 -0.21 -19.83
C GLN A 197 8.16 -1.60 -19.52
N TRP A 198 8.42 -2.57 -20.40
CA TRP A 198 8.24 -3.99 -20.10
C TRP A 198 9.49 -4.53 -19.39
N PHE A 199 9.30 -5.31 -18.34
CA PHE A 199 10.41 -5.96 -17.68
C PHE A 199 11.00 -7.05 -18.58
N SER A 200 12.32 -7.16 -18.56
CA SER A 200 13.07 -8.14 -19.34
C SER A 200 13.81 -9.13 -18.44
N GLY A 201 14.04 -10.34 -18.96
CA GLY A 201 14.71 -11.41 -18.24
C GLY A 201 13.95 -12.72 -18.33
N ILE A 202 14.68 -13.83 -18.21
CA ILE A 202 14.11 -15.18 -18.32
C ILE A 202 14.11 -15.79 -16.93
N PHE A 203 12.91 -16.06 -16.41
CA PHE A 203 12.76 -16.95 -15.27
C PHE A 203 12.92 -18.39 -15.77
N GLN A 204 13.93 -19.10 -15.30
CA GLN A 204 14.19 -20.48 -15.75
C GLN A 204 13.15 -21.42 -15.14
N SER A 205 12.21 -21.89 -15.97
CA SER A 205 11.20 -22.88 -15.59
C SER A 205 10.77 -23.70 -16.81
N PRO A 206 10.31 -24.96 -16.63
CA PRO A 206 9.72 -25.74 -17.71
C PRO A 206 8.43 -25.08 -18.22
N GLY A 207 8.52 -24.38 -19.35
CA GLY A 207 7.38 -23.73 -20.00
C GLY A 207 7.16 -22.28 -19.56
N ARG A 208 5.95 -21.78 -19.80
CA ARG A 208 5.60 -20.38 -19.54
C ARG A 208 5.28 -20.14 -18.07
N VAL A 209 5.77 -19.03 -17.54
CA VAL A 209 5.61 -18.61 -16.14
C VAL A 209 4.58 -17.49 -16.04
N LEU A 210 3.67 -17.62 -15.07
CA LEU A 210 2.67 -16.64 -14.68
C LEU A 210 3.06 -16.00 -13.36
N HIS A 211 3.07 -14.68 -13.33
CA HIS A 211 3.42 -13.89 -12.14
C HIS A 211 2.16 -13.46 -11.39
N LYS A 212 1.81 -14.13 -10.28
CA LYS A 212 0.43 -14.07 -9.74
C LYS A 212 0.21 -13.11 -8.57
N ALA A 213 1.24 -12.82 -7.79
CA ALA A 213 1.20 -11.89 -6.66
C ALA A 213 2.45 -11.02 -6.68
N LEU A 214 2.30 -9.74 -6.42
CA LEU A 214 3.37 -8.75 -6.38
C LEU A 214 3.50 -8.15 -4.97
N CYS A 215 4.73 -7.88 -4.54
CA CYS A 215 4.98 -7.01 -3.39
C CYS A 215 6.34 -6.31 -3.54
N MET A 216 6.56 -5.25 -2.79
CA MET A 216 7.82 -4.49 -2.80
C MET A 216 8.48 -4.52 -1.43
N ASN A 217 9.81 -4.54 -1.38
CA ASN A 217 10.54 -4.32 -0.14
C ASN A 217 10.82 -2.83 0.12
N SER A 218 11.42 -2.58 1.28
CA SER A 218 11.82 -1.23 1.73
C SER A 218 12.90 -0.58 0.85
N ASN A 219 13.56 -1.34 -0.03
CA ASN A 219 14.60 -0.86 -0.95
C ASN A 219 14.08 -0.72 -2.39
N ASN A 220 12.76 -0.73 -2.59
CA ASN A 220 12.10 -0.68 -3.89
C ASN A 220 12.42 -1.87 -4.82
N GLU A 221 12.85 -3.02 -4.31
CA GLU A 221 12.90 -4.25 -5.10
C GLU A 221 11.52 -4.88 -5.13
N VAL A 222 11.10 -5.31 -6.31
CA VAL A 222 9.78 -5.92 -6.50
C VAL A 222 9.93 -7.43 -6.55
N PHE A 223 9.07 -8.13 -5.82
CA PHE A 223 8.98 -9.58 -5.78
C PHE A 223 7.70 -10.00 -6.48
N SER A 224 7.79 -11.06 -7.28
CA SER A 224 6.62 -11.69 -7.86
C SER A 224 6.62 -13.19 -7.62
N SER A 225 5.49 -13.76 -7.23
CA SER A 225 5.33 -15.22 -7.22
C SER A 225 5.31 -15.73 -8.66
N ALA A 226 6.12 -16.74 -8.96
CA ALA A 226 6.19 -17.37 -10.27
C ALA A 226 5.46 -18.72 -10.21
N SER A 227 4.57 -18.98 -11.15
CA SER A 227 3.88 -20.28 -11.26
C SER A 227 3.83 -20.75 -12.71
N SER A 228 3.94 -22.06 -12.93
CA SER A 228 3.80 -22.63 -14.26
C SER A 228 2.37 -22.41 -14.80
N GLU A 229 2.26 -21.98 -16.06
CA GLU A 229 0.97 -21.84 -16.74
C GLU A 229 0.28 -23.19 -16.93
N THR A 230 1.05 -24.27 -17.15
CA THR A 230 0.50 -25.59 -17.48
C THR A 230 0.07 -26.36 -16.24
N THR A 231 0.90 -26.38 -15.19
CA THR A 231 0.63 -27.17 -13.98
C THR A 231 -0.01 -26.34 -12.87
N GLY A 232 0.11 -25.01 -12.94
CA GLY A 232 -0.30 -24.10 -11.87
C GLY A 232 0.62 -24.11 -10.64
N GLU A 233 1.65 -24.96 -10.63
CA GLU A 233 2.60 -25.13 -9.52
C GLU A 233 3.56 -23.94 -9.42
N SER A 234 4.03 -23.62 -8.21
CA SER A 234 4.99 -22.54 -7.98
C SER A 234 6.33 -22.92 -8.58
N ALA A 235 6.84 -22.06 -9.44
CA ALA A 235 8.19 -22.13 -9.98
C ALA A 235 9.20 -21.37 -9.09
N GLY A 236 8.73 -20.56 -8.13
CA GLY A 236 9.57 -19.84 -7.19
C GLY A 236 9.15 -18.38 -7.03
N VAL A 237 10.10 -17.51 -6.70
CA VAL A 237 9.90 -16.06 -6.63
C VAL A 237 10.92 -15.36 -7.52
N ALA A 238 10.43 -14.47 -8.38
CA ALA A 238 11.27 -13.60 -9.18
C ALA A 238 11.48 -12.26 -8.45
N VAL A 239 12.71 -11.76 -8.46
CA VAL A 239 13.11 -10.47 -7.89
C VAL A 239 13.47 -9.53 -9.04
N TRP A 240 12.77 -8.41 -9.10
CA TRP A 240 12.86 -7.42 -10.16
C TRP A 240 13.47 -6.12 -9.64
N ASP A 241 14.33 -5.53 -10.46
CA ASP A 241 14.81 -4.16 -10.27
C ASP A 241 13.90 -3.23 -11.10
N PRO A 242 13.03 -2.41 -10.47
CA PRO A 242 12.11 -1.55 -11.21
C PRO A 242 12.78 -0.35 -11.87
N ILE A 243 13.98 0.04 -11.44
CA ILE A 243 14.72 1.14 -12.06
C ILE A 243 15.33 0.67 -13.37
N LYS A 244 15.90 -0.53 -13.36
CA LYS A 244 16.52 -1.14 -14.55
C LYS A 244 15.52 -1.91 -15.42
N SER A 245 14.33 -2.19 -14.90
CA SER A 245 13.30 -3.02 -15.54
C SER A 245 13.81 -4.40 -15.96
N VAL A 246 14.60 -5.05 -15.09
CA VAL A 246 15.20 -6.36 -15.34
C VAL A 246 14.93 -7.35 -14.21
N LEU A 247 14.90 -8.63 -14.56
CA LEU A 247 14.99 -9.72 -13.60
C LEU A 247 16.38 -9.69 -12.95
N LYS A 248 16.44 -9.38 -11.67
CA LYS A 248 17.67 -9.37 -10.88
C LYS A 248 18.06 -10.77 -10.43
N ARG A 249 17.07 -11.58 -10.03
CA ARG A 249 17.28 -12.94 -9.50
C ARG A 249 16.01 -13.78 -9.55
N ALA A 250 16.17 -15.08 -9.70
CA ALA A 250 15.15 -16.07 -9.38
C ALA A 250 15.54 -16.79 -8.07
N ILE A 251 14.57 -16.95 -7.18
CA ILE A 251 14.71 -17.72 -5.94
C ILE A 251 13.90 -18.99 -6.13
N ASP A 252 14.59 -20.12 -6.16
CA ASP A 252 13.94 -21.43 -6.23
C ASP A 252 13.20 -21.66 -4.91
N TRP A 253 11.88 -21.84 -5.04
CA TRP A 253 11.01 -22.02 -3.90
C TRP A 253 9.83 -22.92 -4.25
N GLU A 254 9.85 -24.14 -3.71
CA GLU A 254 8.86 -25.17 -4.01
C GLU A 254 7.55 -24.96 -3.24
N PHE A 255 6.51 -24.53 -3.95
CA PHE A 255 5.12 -24.54 -3.49
C PHE A 255 4.17 -24.97 -4.61
N ARG A 256 2.90 -25.19 -4.27
CA ARG A 256 1.85 -25.36 -5.28
C ARG A 256 1.30 -24.00 -5.70
N MET A 257 0.69 -23.24 -4.80
CA MET A 257 0.06 -21.97 -5.15
C MET A 257 0.24 -20.94 -4.05
N VAL A 258 0.96 -19.86 -4.35
CA VAL A 258 1.07 -18.68 -3.48
C VAL A 258 -0.21 -17.86 -3.64
N THR A 259 -1.00 -17.74 -2.57
CA THR A 259 -2.24 -16.94 -2.58
C THR A 259 -2.02 -15.52 -2.11
N LYS A 260 -1.00 -15.29 -1.27
CA LYS A 260 -0.63 -13.96 -0.79
C LYS A 260 0.87 -13.89 -0.59
N LEU A 261 1.45 -12.78 -1.04
CA LEU A 261 2.87 -12.46 -0.95
C LEU A 261 3.00 -11.08 -0.29
N GLN A 262 3.79 -10.97 0.78
CA GLN A 262 3.99 -9.72 1.50
C GLN A 262 5.44 -9.59 1.97
N TRP A 263 5.99 -8.38 1.91
CA TRP A 263 7.28 -8.07 2.52
C TRP A 263 7.12 -7.81 4.02
N LEU A 264 8.00 -8.39 4.84
CA LEU A 264 8.07 -8.14 6.29
C LEU A 264 9.29 -7.29 6.62
N SER A 265 9.08 -6.00 6.87
CA SER A 265 10.21 -5.07 7.07
C SER A 265 11.03 -5.42 8.32
N TRP A 266 10.36 -5.81 9.41
CA TRP A 266 11.00 -6.10 10.70
C TRP A 266 11.83 -7.39 10.71
N MET A 267 11.61 -8.29 9.75
CA MET A 267 12.39 -9.51 9.57
C MET A 267 13.29 -9.48 8.33
N ASN A 268 13.17 -8.42 7.50
CA ASN A 268 13.86 -8.29 6.22
C ASN A 268 13.68 -9.52 5.32
N CYS A 269 12.45 -10.07 5.28
CA CYS A 269 12.13 -11.30 4.57
C CYS A 269 10.77 -11.23 3.88
N LEU A 270 10.58 -12.15 2.93
CA LEU A 270 9.34 -12.32 2.19
C LEU A 270 8.45 -13.33 2.89
N PHE A 271 7.19 -12.99 3.13
CA PHE A 271 6.16 -13.89 3.65
C PHE A 271 5.26 -14.38 2.51
N ALA A 272 5.08 -15.69 2.43
CA ALA A 272 4.17 -16.33 1.48
C ALA A 272 3.15 -17.20 2.23
N PHE A 273 1.87 -17.00 1.92
CA PHE A 273 0.78 -17.89 2.31
C PHE A 273 0.40 -18.80 1.13
N VAL A 274 0.29 -20.09 1.39
CA VAL A 274 0.26 -21.15 0.38
C VAL A 274 -0.86 -22.14 0.70
N ILE A 275 -1.57 -22.55 -0.35
CA ILE A 275 -2.54 -23.65 -0.28
C ILE A 275 -1.90 -24.93 -0.81
N LYS A 276 -2.07 -26.03 -0.06
CA LYS A 276 -1.60 -27.36 -0.42
C LYS A 276 -2.63 -28.13 -1.26
N ALA A 277 -2.16 -29.16 -1.96
CA ALA A 277 -3.00 -30.03 -2.79
C ALA A 277 -4.09 -30.79 -2.01
N ASN A 278 -3.84 -31.10 -0.73
CA ASN A 278 -4.81 -31.75 0.15
C ASN A 278 -5.85 -30.77 0.74
N GLY A 279 -5.84 -29.49 0.33
CA GLY A 279 -6.69 -28.44 0.90
C GLY A 279 -6.19 -27.86 2.23
N GLY A 280 -5.06 -28.35 2.74
CA GLY A 280 -4.36 -27.77 3.88
C GLY A 280 -3.69 -26.45 3.52
N TYR A 281 -3.20 -25.76 4.55
CA TYR A 281 -2.53 -24.47 4.40
C TYR A 281 -1.09 -24.58 4.87
N LYS A 282 -0.23 -23.70 4.35
CA LYS A 282 1.16 -23.53 4.80
C LYS A 282 1.52 -22.07 4.68
N PHE A 283 2.33 -21.55 5.58
CA PHE A 283 3.05 -20.30 5.33
C PHE A 283 4.55 -20.53 5.42
N SER A 284 5.31 -19.63 4.80
CA SER A 284 6.75 -19.73 4.76
C SER A 284 7.40 -18.36 4.59
N PHE A 285 8.66 -18.30 5.02
CA PHE A 285 9.49 -17.13 4.87
C PHE A 285 10.60 -17.38 3.84
N VAL A 286 10.93 -16.35 3.08
CA VAL A 286 12.10 -16.32 2.20
C VAL A 286 13.01 -15.19 2.59
N ASP A 287 14.24 -15.56 2.95
CA ASP A 287 15.33 -14.61 2.97
C ASP A 287 15.83 -14.40 1.54
N HIS A 288 15.54 -13.23 0.98
CA HIS A 288 15.93 -12.86 -0.38
C HIS A 288 17.46 -12.70 -0.55
N ARG A 289 18.22 -12.62 0.55
CA ARG A 289 19.69 -12.47 0.52
C ARG A 289 20.38 -13.78 0.19
N THR A 290 19.74 -14.91 0.48
CA THR A 290 20.26 -16.24 0.16
C THR A 290 19.66 -16.74 -1.16
N LYS A 291 20.41 -17.54 -1.92
CA LYS A 291 19.87 -18.19 -3.13
C LYS A 291 18.82 -19.26 -2.81
N ASN A 292 18.82 -19.75 -1.57
CA ASN A 292 17.91 -20.78 -1.09
C ASN A 292 16.98 -20.19 -0.03
N ALA A 293 15.70 -20.52 -0.10
CA ALA A 293 14.74 -20.19 0.94
C ALA A 293 15.16 -20.83 2.28
N THR A 294 15.36 -20.04 3.33
CA THR A 294 15.42 -20.56 4.71
C THR A 294 14.01 -20.86 5.17
N ILE A 295 13.56 -22.08 4.92
CA ILE A 295 12.18 -22.51 5.17
C ILE A 295 11.96 -22.73 6.67
N ASN A 296 11.63 -21.65 7.39
CA ASN A 296 10.82 -21.78 8.61
C ASN A 296 9.36 -21.86 8.15
N SER A 297 8.93 -23.02 7.68
CA SER A 297 7.54 -23.23 7.33
C SER A 297 6.78 -23.90 8.44
N VAL A 298 5.57 -23.43 8.69
CA VAL A 298 4.65 -24.08 9.62
C VAL A 298 3.45 -24.59 8.87
N ASP A 299 3.10 -25.82 9.25
CA ASP A 299 2.04 -26.60 8.65
C ASP A 299 0.78 -26.53 9.51
N PHE A 300 -0.31 -26.10 8.90
CA PHE A 300 -1.60 -26.01 9.59
C PHE A 300 -2.27 -27.38 9.75
N ASP A 301 -1.77 -28.46 9.14
CA ASP A 301 -2.36 -29.79 9.28
C ASP A 301 -2.37 -30.27 10.76
N SER A 302 -1.48 -29.72 11.58
CA SER A 302 -1.45 -29.94 13.04
C SER A 302 -2.52 -29.16 13.81
N TRP A 303 -3.10 -28.12 13.21
CA TRP A 303 -4.09 -27.25 13.82
C TRP A 303 -5.47 -27.70 13.38
N LYS A 304 -6.37 -27.98 14.33
CA LYS A 304 -7.77 -28.35 14.05
C LYS A 304 -8.64 -27.17 13.62
N VAL A 305 -8.05 -26.18 12.93
CA VAL A 305 -8.69 -24.92 12.55
C VAL A 305 -8.43 -24.63 11.08
N ARG A 306 -9.48 -24.29 10.33
CA ARG A 306 -9.41 -23.93 8.92
C ARG A 306 -9.10 -22.44 8.78
N VAL A 307 -7.85 -22.10 8.50
CA VAL A 307 -7.43 -20.71 8.24
C VAL A 307 -7.95 -20.25 6.88
N VAL A 308 -8.64 -19.11 6.86
CA VAL A 308 -9.16 -18.50 5.64
C VAL A 308 -8.09 -17.66 4.96
N ASP A 309 -7.42 -16.79 5.71
CA ASP A 309 -6.42 -15.85 5.19
C ASP A 309 -5.47 -15.37 6.31
N MET A 310 -4.33 -14.82 5.91
CA MET A 310 -3.26 -14.30 6.76
C MET A 310 -2.85 -12.89 6.32
N ALA A 311 -2.42 -12.03 7.24
CA ALA A 311 -1.87 -10.72 6.91
C ALA A 311 -0.82 -10.27 7.92
N ALA A 312 0.30 -9.77 7.39
CA ALA A 312 1.35 -9.13 8.17
C ALA A 312 0.87 -7.80 8.77
N ASN A 313 1.13 -7.59 10.05
CA ASN A 313 0.93 -6.32 10.73
C ASN A 313 2.28 -5.67 11.02
N GLU A 314 2.75 -4.84 10.09
CA GLU A 314 4.03 -4.11 10.18
C GLU A 314 4.10 -3.23 11.43
N THR A 315 3.02 -2.56 11.82
CA THR A 315 3.02 -1.68 13.01
C THR A 315 3.30 -2.44 14.31
N ARG A 316 2.96 -3.73 14.40
CA ARG A 316 3.10 -4.54 15.63
C ARG A 316 4.13 -5.65 15.51
N ASN A 317 4.76 -5.84 14.35
CA ASN A 317 5.68 -6.94 14.06
C ASN A 317 5.06 -8.31 14.41
N LYS A 318 3.84 -8.54 13.91
CA LYS A 318 3.04 -9.78 14.10
C LYS A 318 2.40 -10.20 12.79
N ILE A 319 2.04 -11.47 12.67
CA ILE A 319 1.19 -11.95 11.58
C ILE A 319 -0.17 -12.31 12.16
N CYS A 320 -1.24 -11.78 11.57
CA CYS A 320 -2.61 -12.08 11.97
C CYS A 320 -3.18 -13.14 11.02
N LEU A 321 -4.05 -13.99 11.55
CA LEU A 321 -4.77 -15.00 10.79
C LEU A 321 -6.22 -15.05 11.27
N ILE A 322 -7.12 -15.45 10.37
CA ILE A 322 -8.54 -15.61 10.69
C ILE A 322 -9.03 -16.96 10.19
N ASP A 323 -9.94 -17.57 10.96
CA ASP A 323 -10.66 -18.77 10.52
C ASP A 323 -12.06 -18.43 9.96
N GLU A 324 -12.80 -19.46 9.56
CA GLU A 324 -14.14 -19.30 8.99
C GLU A 324 -15.21 -18.83 10.00
N HIS A 325 -14.89 -18.87 11.30
CA HIS A 325 -15.74 -18.46 12.41
C HIS A 325 -15.33 -17.11 13.02
N PHE A 326 -14.45 -16.36 12.33
CA PHE A 326 -13.88 -15.08 12.80
C PHE A 326 -13.02 -15.19 14.05
N ASN A 327 -12.58 -16.39 14.45
CA ASN A 327 -11.56 -16.49 15.47
C ASN A 327 -10.26 -15.92 14.90
N VAL A 328 -9.60 -15.06 15.66
CA VAL A 328 -8.37 -14.38 15.23
C VAL A 328 -7.20 -15.04 15.93
N GLY A 329 -6.24 -15.52 15.14
CA GLY A 329 -4.95 -16.00 15.62
C GLY A 329 -3.87 -14.94 15.44
N ILE A 330 -2.94 -14.88 16.38
CA ILE A 330 -1.76 -14.01 16.30
C ILE A 330 -0.50 -14.87 16.34
N LEU A 331 0.37 -14.64 15.37
CA LEU A 331 1.70 -15.21 15.27
C LEU A 331 2.75 -14.17 15.61
N ASP A 332 3.68 -14.57 16.48
CA ASP A 332 4.81 -13.78 16.92
C ASP A 332 6.10 -14.52 16.60
N HIS A 333 6.99 -13.89 15.82
CA HIS A 333 8.28 -14.46 15.45
C HIS A 333 9.19 -14.77 16.66
N ARG A 334 8.91 -14.14 17.81
CA ARG A 334 9.62 -14.36 19.08
C ARG A 334 9.18 -15.64 19.78
N VAL A 335 8.07 -16.24 19.37
CA VAL A 335 7.53 -17.46 19.97
C VAL A 335 8.02 -18.67 19.18
N PRO A 336 8.68 -19.65 19.84
CA PRO A 336 9.18 -20.85 19.17
C PRO A 336 8.07 -21.58 18.40
N ASN A 337 8.47 -22.19 17.28
CA ASN A 337 7.59 -22.98 16.40
C ASN A 337 6.40 -22.22 15.81
N TRP A 338 6.35 -20.88 15.92
CA TRP A 338 5.26 -20.06 15.40
C TRP A 338 3.88 -20.57 15.85
N THR A 339 3.73 -20.79 17.15
CA THR A 339 2.43 -21.17 17.72
C THR A 339 1.47 -19.98 17.66
N ALA A 340 0.27 -20.15 17.12
CA ALA A 340 -0.74 -19.09 17.12
C ALA A 340 -1.49 -19.02 18.45
N PHE A 341 -1.63 -17.80 18.96
CA PHE A 341 -2.53 -17.49 20.06
C PHE A 341 -3.91 -17.16 19.48
N TRP A 342 -4.84 -18.09 19.64
CA TRP A 342 -6.20 -17.96 19.13
C TRP A 342 -7.12 -17.27 20.13
N LYS A 343 -7.92 -16.32 19.64
CA LYS A 343 -8.99 -15.68 20.40
C LYS A 343 -10.32 -15.87 19.69
N SER A 344 -11.24 -16.49 20.42
CA SER A 344 -12.60 -16.69 19.92
C SER A 344 -13.40 -15.41 20.01
N GLN A 345 -14.13 -15.10 18.93
CA GLN A 345 -14.98 -13.93 18.86
C GLN A 345 -16.43 -14.38 18.99
N LYS A 346 -17.12 -13.96 20.07
CA LYS A 346 -18.55 -14.21 20.24
C LYS A 346 -19.35 -13.29 19.30
N LEU A 347 -19.47 -13.69 18.04
CA LEU A 347 -20.33 -13.01 17.07
C LEU A 347 -21.78 -13.45 17.28
N VAL A 348 -22.54 -12.67 18.06
CA VAL A 348 -23.96 -12.91 18.29
C VAL A 348 -24.76 -12.56 17.03
N GLY A 349 -25.55 -13.51 16.52
CA GLY A 349 -26.61 -13.24 15.53
C GLY A 349 -26.20 -13.24 14.04
N GLN A 350 -25.23 -14.05 13.61
CA GLN A 350 -25.02 -14.27 12.17
C GLN A 350 -26.20 -15.04 11.57
N LYS A 351 -27.13 -14.31 10.96
CA LYS A 351 -28.26 -14.88 10.19
C LYS A 351 -27.91 -15.26 8.75
N ASP A 352 -26.67 -15.06 8.31
CA ASP A 352 -26.24 -15.32 6.93
C ASP A 352 -24.90 -16.07 6.92
N ASN A 353 -24.66 -16.87 5.88
CA ASN A 353 -23.39 -17.55 5.53
C ASN A 353 -22.22 -16.58 5.24
N ASN A 354 -22.10 -15.50 5.99
CA ASN A 354 -21.20 -14.39 5.76
C ASN A 354 -19.86 -14.63 6.47
N THR A 355 -19.11 -15.61 5.98
CA THR A 355 -17.77 -15.95 6.46
C THR A 355 -16.71 -14.97 5.94
N PRO A 356 -15.56 -14.83 6.64
CA PRO A 356 -14.44 -14.05 6.13
C PRO A 356 -13.96 -14.56 4.77
N LYS A 357 -13.45 -13.65 3.94
CA LYS A 357 -12.87 -13.95 2.62
C LYS A 357 -11.43 -13.49 2.50
N SER A 358 -11.12 -12.34 3.08
CA SER A 358 -9.76 -11.81 3.14
C SER A 358 -9.55 -11.01 4.42
N ILE A 359 -8.30 -10.84 4.80
CA ILE A 359 -7.89 -9.94 5.87
C ILE A 359 -6.77 -9.00 5.42
N HIS A 360 -6.80 -7.80 6.00
CA HIS A 360 -5.86 -6.72 5.74
C HIS A 360 -5.45 -6.09 7.06
N CYS A 361 -4.17 -5.76 7.21
CA CYS A 361 -3.66 -5.04 8.37
C CYS A 361 -3.27 -3.63 7.96
N HIS A 362 -3.71 -2.62 8.71
CA HIS A 362 -3.39 -1.23 8.44
C HIS A 362 -3.43 -0.41 9.73
N GLY A 363 -2.46 0.50 9.94
CA GLY A 363 -2.41 1.35 11.14
C GLY A 363 -2.45 0.56 12.47
N GLY A 364 -1.86 -0.64 12.49
CA GLY A 364 -1.91 -1.50 13.68
C GLY A 364 -3.29 -2.10 14.00
N GLN A 365 -4.32 -1.92 13.17
CA GLN A 365 -5.62 -2.59 13.22
C GLN A 365 -5.71 -3.74 12.19
N LEU A 366 -6.66 -4.66 12.39
CA LEU A 366 -6.94 -5.77 11.49
C LEU A 366 -8.36 -5.62 10.93
N TYR A 367 -8.50 -5.79 9.62
CA TYR A 367 -9.75 -5.66 8.89
C TYR A 367 -10.06 -7.00 8.23
N ALA A 368 -11.23 -7.58 8.52
CA ALA A 368 -11.71 -8.78 7.86
C ALA A 368 -12.86 -8.44 6.92
N CYS A 369 -12.68 -8.77 5.65
CA CYS A 369 -13.67 -8.58 4.61
C CYS A 369 -14.53 -9.84 4.46
N THR A 370 -15.82 -9.64 4.33
CA THR A 370 -16.82 -10.67 4.02
C THR A 370 -17.54 -10.27 2.74
N ARG A 371 -18.57 -11.02 2.32
CA ARG A 371 -19.33 -10.64 1.11
C ARG A 371 -20.12 -9.35 1.27
N SER A 372 -20.48 -8.95 2.49
CA SER A 372 -21.36 -7.78 2.71
C SER A 372 -20.86 -6.79 3.75
N ASN A 373 -19.89 -7.20 4.57
CA ASN A 373 -19.42 -6.43 5.72
C ASN A 373 -17.91 -6.40 5.80
N VAL A 374 -17.40 -5.35 6.42
CA VAL A 374 -16.03 -5.29 6.90
C VAL A 374 -16.06 -5.23 8.43
N HIS A 375 -15.23 -6.06 9.05
CA HIS A 375 -15.10 -6.19 10.50
C HIS A 375 -13.73 -5.65 10.92
N VAL A 376 -13.69 -4.83 11.95
CA VAL A 376 -12.47 -4.20 12.47
C VAL A 376 -12.13 -4.79 13.82
N PHE A 377 -10.88 -5.24 13.94
CA PHE A 377 -10.31 -5.80 15.15
C PHE A 377 -9.15 -4.92 15.64
N SER A 378 -9.27 -4.45 16.87
CA SER A 378 -8.35 -3.47 17.47
C SER A 378 -7.77 -3.96 18.80
N GLY A 379 -6.79 -3.20 19.31
CA GLY A 379 -6.07 -3.54 20.55
C GLY A 379 -5.02 -4.63 20.36
N SER A 380 -4.26 -4.92 21.43
CA SER A 380 -3.30 -6.03 21.48
C SER A 380 -3.97 -7.37 21.23
N ASP A 381 -5.22 -7.47 21.67
CA ASP A 381 -6.01 -8.69 21.73
C ASP A 381 -6.86 -8.94 20.48
N ARG A 382 -6.83 -8.01 19.51
CA ARG A 382 -7.62 -8.10 18.28
C ARG A 382 -9.09 -8.40 18.57
N ILE A 383 -9.65 -7.67 19.51
CA ILE A 383 -11.09 -7.77 19.81
C ILE A 383 -11.86 -7.10 18.68
N LEU A 384 -13.01 -7.66 18.31
CA LEU A 384 -13.91 -7.01 17.37
C LEU A 384 -14.41 -5.70 17.98
N THR A 385 -14.07 -4.58 17.35
CA THR A 385 -14.43 -3.24 17.83
C THR A 385 -15.46 -2.55 16.96
N SER A 386 -15.51 -2.89 15.66
CA SER A 386 -16.48 -2.28 14.76
C SER A 386 -16.86 -3.23 13.63
N LYS A 387 -18.07 -3.05 13.13
CA LYS A 387 -18.59 -3.71 11.94
C LYS A 387 -19.33 -2.66 11.14
N PHE A 388 -19.05 -2.59 9.85
CA PHE A 388 -19.82 -1.75 8.95
C PHE A 388 -20.25 -2.54 7.73
N GLN A 389 -21.47 -2.24 7.28
CA GLN A 389 -22.05 -2.83 6.10
C GLN A 389 -21.52 -2.07 4.90
N ALA A 390 -20.64 -2.72 4.14
CA ALA A 390 -19.98 -2.07 3.01
C ALA A 390 -20.97 -1.70 1.90
N SER A 391 -22.14 -2.35 1.86
CA SER A 391 -23.14 -2.05 0.86
C SER A 391 -23.98 -0.80 1.14
N GLY A 392 -24.03 -0.26 2.36
CA GLY A 392 -24.95 0.85 2.69
C GLY A 392 -26.42 0.60 2.31
N GLY A 393 -26.81 -0.66 2.09
CA GLY A 393 -28.10 -1.06 1.50
C GLY A 393 -28.24 -0.84 -0.02
N ARG A 394 -27.20 -0.39 -0.74
CA ARG A 394 -27.21 -0.02 -2.18
C ARG A 394 -26.21 -0.78 -3.06
N GLY A 395 -25.27 -1.54 -2.49
CA GLY A 395 -24.26 -2.32 -3.21
C GLY A 395 -24.45 -3.84 -3.05
N GLY A 396 -24.11 -4.62 -4.08
CA GLY A 396 -24.06 -6.08 -4.03
C GLY A 396 -22.84 -6.60 -3.26
N SER A 397 -22.46 -7.85 -3.53
CA SER A 397 -21.34 -8.51 -2.83
C SER A 397 -20.02 -7.77 -3.06
N ILE A 398 -19.26 -7.56 -1.99
CA ILE A 398 -17.85 -7.17 -2.04
C ILE A 398 -17.09 -8.29 -2.73
N CYS A 399 -16.26 -7.96 -3.71
CA CYS A 399 -15.41 -8.90 -4.41
C CYS A 399 -13.93 -8.74 -4.07
N ASP A 400 -13.48 -7.51 -3.80
CA ASP A 400 -12.12 -7.22 -3.36
C ASP A 400 -12.11 -5.97 -2.46
N MET A 401 -11.05 -5.84 -1.67
CA MET A 401 -10.87 -4.76 -0.71
C MET A 401 -9.41 -4.34 -0.69
N SER A 402 -9.17 -3.04 -0.56
CA SER A 402 -7.82 -2.51 -0.38
C SER A 402 -7.80 -1.34 0.59
N ILE A 403 -6.69 -1.18 1.30
CA ILE A 403 -6.48 -0.12 2.29
C ILE A 403 -5.14 0.52 1.98
N GLY A 404 -5.10 1.83 1.89
CA GLY A 404 -3.88 2.59 1.59
C GLY A 404 -4.02 4.04 2.03
N GLY A 405 -2.93 4.60 2.52
CA GLY A 405 -2.90 5.95 3.08
C GLY A 405 -3.89 6.10 4.24
N ASP A 406 -4.89 6.94 4.03
CA ASP A 406 -5.92 7.33 5.00
C ASP A 406 -7.31 6.76 4.67
N ARG A 407 -7.39 5.83 3.70
CA ARG A 407 -8.64 5.35 3.14
C ARG A 407 -8.72 3.84 3.05
N LEU A 408 -9.97 3.37 3.06
CA LEU A 408 -10.34 2.00 2.81
C LEU A 408 -11.31 1.97 1.62
N PHE A 409 -11.09 1.02 0.72
CA PHE A 409 -11.87 0.86 -0.49
C PHE A 409 -12.46 -0.55 -0.56
N THR A 410 -13.74 -0.63 -0.88
CA THR A 410 -14.42 -1.91 -1.16
C THR A 410 -14.95 -1.90 -2.59
N LEU A 411 -14.55 -2.90 -3.39
CA LEU A 411 -15.03 -3.09 -4.75
C LEU A 411 -16.22 -4.06 -4.74
N HIS A 412 -17.31 -3.68 -5.42
CA HIS A 412 -18.55 -4.43 -5.50
C HIS A 412 -18.81 -4.89 -6.93
N ASN A 413 -19.45 -6.05 -7.10
CA ASN A 413 -19.70 -6.65 -8.42
C ASN A 413 -21.06 -6.32 -9.06
N ASP A 414 -22.00 -5.77 -8.29
CA ASP A 414 -23.36 -5.51 -8.73
C ASP A 414 -24.09 -4.50 -7.81
N PRO A 415 -24.16 -3.19 -8.15
CA PRO A 415 -23.49 -2.58 -9.29
C PRO A 415 -21.96 -2.59 -9.14
N ASP A 416 -21.24 -2.40 -10.26
CA ASP A 416 -19.77 -2.25 -10.29
C ASP A 416 -19.38 -0.88 -9.73
N VAL A 417 -19.17 -0.85 -8.42
CA VAL A 417 -18.87 0.38 -7.68
C VAL A 417 -17.74 0.16 -6.68
N VAL A 418 -16.95 1.20 -6.50
CA VAL A 418 -15.99 1.30 -5.39
C VAL A 418 -16.59 2.20 -4.33
N ASN A 419 -16.76 1.68 -3.12
CA ASN A 419 -17.13 2.50 -1.97
C ASN A 419 -15.86 2.98 -1.26
N VAL A 420 -15.79 4.29 -1.05
CA VAL A 420 -14.69 4.97 -0.36
C VAL A 420 -15.09 5.18 1.10
N TRP A 421 -14.21 4.77 2.00
CA TRP A 421 -14.40 4.88 3.43
C TRP A 421 -13.26 5.65 4.08
N GLU A 422 -13.62 6.60 4.93
CA GLU A 422 -12.72 7.57 5.54
C GLU A 422 -12.99 7.65 7.05
N SER A 423 -11.97 7.95 7.85
CA SER A 423 -12.16 8.31 9.26
C SER A 423 -12.26 9.83 9.41
N PRO A 424 -13.30 10.36 10.07
CA PRO A 424 -13.37 11.77 10.42
C PRO A 424 -12.15 12.19 11.24
N ARG A 425 -11.70 13.43 11.06
CA ARG A 425 -10.68 14.01 11.91
C ARG A 425 -11.24 14.19 13.32
N THR A 426 -10.44 13.80 14.33
CA THR A 426 -10.67 14.15 15.74
C THR A 426 -10.02 15.48 16.08
#